data_AF-A0A174AQ39-F1
#
_entry.id   AF-A0A174AQ39-F1
#
_cell.length_a   1.000
_cell.length_b   1.000
_cell.length_c   1.000
_cell.angle_alpha   90.00
_cell.angle_beta   90.00
_cell.angle_gamma   90.00
#
_symmetry.space_group_name_H-M   'P 1'
#
loop_
_entity.id
_entity.type
_entity.pdbx_description
1 polymer ?
#
loop_
_entity_poly.entity_id
_entity_poly.type
_entity_poly.pdbx_seq_one_letter_code
_entity_poly.pdbx_strand_id
1 'polypeptide(L)' 'MSNDLLRPDCYFLLKDNKIKAISDLTEKELRQAHNLQQMYKAGAFNW' A
#
# COMPACT_ATOMS: atom_id res chain seq x y z
N MET A 1 14.71 6.60 5.34
CA MET A 1 14.03 6.55 4.03
C MET A 1 12.54 6.65 4.30
N SER A 2 11.95 7.83 4.10
CA SER A 2 10.49 7.99 4.24
C SER A 2 9.80 7.26 3.09
N ASN A 3 8.73 6.54 3.39
CA ASN A 3 7.87 5.90 2.39
C ASN A 3 7.29 6.90 1.37
N ASP A 4 7.38 8.21 1.63
CA ASP A 4 6.97 9.27 0.69
C ASP A 4 7.69 9.21 -0.67
N LEU A 5 8.90 8.64 -0.73
CA LEU A 5 9.68 8.59 -1.98
C LEU A 5 9.41 7.33 -2.81
N LEU A 6 8.83 6.29 -2.23
CA LEU A 6 8.72 4.98 -2.86
C LEU A 6 7.26 4.68 -3.17
N ARG A 7 6.84 4.81 -4.44
CA ARG A 7 5.54 4.35 -4.93
C ARG A 7 5.55 2.84 -5.17
N PRO A 8 5.01 2.01 -4.25
CA PRO A 8 5.15 0.54 -4.29
C PRO A 8 4.53 -0.11 -5.54
N ASP A 9 3.67 0.61 -6.25
CA ASP A 9 3.04 0.21 -7.51
C ASP A 9 3.93 0.38 -8.75
N CYS A 10 5.12 0.96 -8.61
CA CYS A 10 6.10 1.08 -9.71
C CYS A 10 7.39 0.29 -9.47
N TYR A 11 7.49 -0.47 -8.38
CA TYR A 11 8.68 -1.26 -8.06
C TYR A 11 8.44 -2.75 -8.24
N PHE A 12 9.49 -3.43 -8.71
CA PHE A 12 9.53 -4.88 -8.87
C PHE A 12 10.70 -5.45 -8.08
N LEU A 13 10.42 -6.54 -7.36
CA LEU A 13 11.42 -7.36 -6.71
C LEU A 13 11.85 -8.47 -7.69
N LEU A 14 13.14 -8.49 -8.02
CA LEU A 14 13.76 -9.59 -8.76
C LEU A 14 14.52 -10.45 -7.77
N LYS A 15 14.01 -11.66 -7.53
CA LYS A 15 14.61 -12.62 -6.60
C LYS A 15 14.26 -14.04 -7.01
N ASP A 16 15.19 -14.97 -6.84
CA ASP A 16 14.97 -16.40 -7.08
C ASP A 16 14.45 -16.70 -8.50
N ASN A 17 14.98 -15.97 -9.49
CA ASN A 17 14.56 -16.04 -10.89
C ASN A 17 13.07 -15.71 -11.13
N LYS A 18 12.45 -14.97 -10.20
CA LYS A 18 11.07 -14.49 -10.26
C LYS A 18 11.03 -12.97 -10.19
N ILE A 19 10.03 -12.41 -10.84
CA ILE A 19 9.70 -10.98 -10.81
C ILE A 19 8.36 -10.84 -10.11
N LYS A 20 8.28 -10.02 -9.06
CA LYS A 20 7.03 -9.70 -8.34
C LYS A 20 6.90 -8.20 -8.14
N ALA A 21 5.71 -7.64 -8.36
CA ALA A 21 5.45 -6.24 -8.02
C ALA A 21 5.41 -6.07 -6.50
N ILE A 22 5.99 -4.99 -5.98
CA ILE A 22 5.98 -4.71 -4.53
C ILE A 22 4.54 -4.49 -4.03
N SER A 23 3.66 -3.95 -4.87
CA SER A 23 2.21 -3.85 -4.59
C SER A 23 1.55 -5.19 -4.26
N ASP A 24 2.07 -6.30 -4.78
CA ASP A 24 1.55 -7.65 -4.56
C ASP A 24 2.10 -8.28 -3.27
N LEU A 25 3.18 -7.70 -2.73
CA LEU A 25 3.80 -8.13 -1.49
C LEU A 25 3.15 -7.49 -0.27
N THR A 26 2.42 -6.39 -0.46
CA THR A 26 1.54 -5.82 0.57
C THR A 26 0.18 -6.48 0.57
N GLU A 27 -0.22 -7.03 1.72
CA GLU A 27 -1.53 -7.66 1.91
C GLU A 27 -2.67 -6.67 1.60
N LYS A 28 -3.69 -7.17 0.90
CA LYS A 28 -4.87 -6.40 0.51
C LYS A 28 -5.55 -5.75 1.74
N GLU A 29 -5.52 -6.45 2.87
CA GLU A 29 -6.09 -6.00 4.14
C GLU A 29 -5.37 -4.77 4.72
N LEU A 30 -4.04 -4.70 4.59
CA LEU A 30 -3.24 -3.53 4.99
C LEU A 30 -3.64 -2.28 4.18
N ARG A 31 -3.89 -2.44 2.87
CA ARG A 31 -4.41 -1.35 2.02
C ARG A 31 -5.82 -0.92 2.42
N GLN A 32 -6.69 -1.87 2.72
CA GLN A 32 -8.06 -1.59 3.16
C GLN A 32 -8.07 -0.85 4.51
N ALA A 33 -7.27 -1.29 5.47
CA ALA A 33 -7.11 -0.64 6.77
C ALA A 33 -6.60 0.81 6.63
N HIS A 34 -5.60 1.03 5.77
CA HIS A 34 -5.08 2.37 5.50
C HIS A 34 -6.14 3.28 4.87
N ASN A 35 -6.88 2.80 3.86
CA ASN A 35 -7.95 3.56 3.23
C ASN A 35 -9.08 3.88 4.22
N LEU A 36 -9.46 2.92 5.07
CA LEU A 36 -10.48 3.11 6.10
C LEU A 36 -10.04 4.20 7.10
N GLN A 37 -8.77 4.19 7.50
CA GLN A 37 -8.21 5.22 8.38
C GLN A 37 -8.25 6.61 7.73
N GLN A 38 -7.94 6.71 6.43
CA GLN A 38 -8.02 7.98 5.69
C GLN A 38 -9.46 8.50 5.61
N MET A 39 -10.43 7.63 5.31
CA MET A 39 -11.86 7.98 5.31
C MET A 39 -12.31 8.46 6.69
N TYR A 40 -11.86 7.80 7.76
CA TYR A 40 -12.18 8.19 9.13
C TYR A 40 -11.63 9.58 9.46
N LYS A 41 -10.36 9.84 9.15
CA LYS A 41 -9.74 11.17 9.34
C LYS A 41 -10.42 12.27 8.52
N ALA A 42 -10.96 11.93 7.35
CA ALA A 42 -11.69 12.85 6.48
C ALA A 42 -13.13 13.13 6.96
N GLY A 43 -13.57 12.55 8.09
CA GLY A 43 -14.89 12.77 8.65
C GLY A 43 -16.02 12.03 7.93
N ALA A 44 -15.69 11.02 7.11
CA ALA A 44 -16.67 10.27 6.31
C ALA A 44 -17.74 9.53 7.15
N PHE A 45 -17.53 9.40 8.46
CA PHE A 45 -18.42 8.68 9.38
C PHE A 45 -19.06 9.58 10.45
N ASN A 46 -18.91 10.91 10.34
CA ASN A 46 -19.60 11.85 11.22
C ASN A 46 -21.00 12.13 10.66
N TRP A 47 -21.96 11.26 10.99
CA TRP A 47 -23.39 11.42 10.72
C TRP A 47 -24.18 11.57 12.01
#